data_AF-A0A212AHY1-F1
#
_entry.id   AF-A0A212AHY1-F1
#
_cell.length_a   1.000
_cell.length_b   1.000
_cell.length_c   1.000
_cell.angle_alpha   90.00
_cell.angle_beta   90.00
_cell.angle_gamma   90.00
#
_symmetry.space_group_name_H-M   'P 1'
#
loop_
_entity.id
_entity.type
_entity.pdbx_description
1 polymer ?
#
loop_
_entity_poly.entity_id
_entity_poly.type
_entity_poly.pdbx_seq_one_letter_code
_entity_poly.pdbx_strand_id
1 'polypeptide(L)'
;MGRAHDGICLFDQALIWVIALHRAGRAGAGVDGLRIGADQLRAVEFLSERLIETVAALRLLILSGLSAPALQLARSVSEDVDMLLALLLRPRLAQQFVACRTADEANDFWRRHISGGRAFRLVAEKLYSIGLDHSDESEYGRWRREVLTLLGSAVHSSPLGRGGRDAGRSWPQDQVALDCLEFVTHRLHELCAWAHLLDPSLAADLDRISAARTVSGPAVLSGADLRLLTYAAHSRDILLDQMRWVVAGQAAPAIPAISAARVIH
;
A
#
# COMPACT_ATOMS: atom_id res chain seq x y z
N MET A 1 11.37 -15.53 16.22
CA MET A 1 12.41 -14.77 15.48
C MET A 1 12.23 -14.87 13.97
N GLY A 2 12.10 -16.06 13.34
CA GLY A 2 11.93 -16.20 11.87
C GLY A 2 10.84 -15.32 11.25
N ARG A 3 9.60 -15.38 11.75
CA ARG A 3 8.47 -14.61 11.19
C ARG A 3 8.67 -13.09 11.10
N ALA A 4 9.35 -12.48 12.05
CA ALA A 4 9.57 -11.02 12.04
C ALA A 4 10.61 -10.61 10.97
N HIS A 5 11.62 -11.46 10.75
CA HIS A 5 12.61 -11.26 9.68
C HIS A 5 12.00 -11.57 8.31
N ASP A 6 11.14 -12.58 8.20
CA ASP A 6 10.42 -12.86 6.95
C ASP A 6 9.48 -11.70 6.61
N GLY A 7 8.80 -11.11 7.60
CA GLY A 7 7.95 -9.94 7.44
C GLY A 7 8.69 -8.70 6.93
N ILE A 8 9.89 -8.41 7.45
CA ILE A 8 10.66 -7.25 6.96
C ILE A 8 11.22 -7.46 5.55
N CYS A 9 11.53 -8.71 5.16
CA CYS A 9 11.92 -9.02 3.78
C CYS A 9 10.76 -8.82 2.81
N LEU A 10 9.55 -9.28 3.16
CA LEU A 10 8.33 -9.05 2.37
C LEU A 10 8.01 -7.56 2.26
N PHE A 11 8.11 -6.83 3.38
CA PHE A 11 7.99 -5.38 3.41
C PHE A 11 8.97 -4.70 2.44
N ASP A 12 10.25 -5.05 2.50
CA ASP A 12 11.29 -4.47 1.64
C ASP A 12 11.07 -4.82 0.17
N GLN A 13 10.64 -6.04 -0.13
CA GLN A 13 10.30 -6.46 -1.49
C GLN A 13 9.15 -5.62 -2.07
N ALA A 14 8.08 -5.40 -1.30
CA ALA A 14 6.96 -4.59 -1.72
C ALA A 14 7.35 -3.11 -1.88
N LEU A 15 8.16 -2.57 -0.95
CA LEU A 15 8.69 -1.22 -1.07
C LEU A 15 9.57 -1.04 -2.31
N ILE A 16 10.43 -2.01 -2.64
CA ILE A 16 11.24 -2.00 -3.87
C ILE A 16 10.35 -1.91 -5.10
N TRP A 17 9.21 -2.61 -5.12
CA TRP A 17 8.24 -2.52 -6.21
C TRP A 17 7.60 -1.13 -6.29
N VAL A 18 7.23 -0.51 -5.16
CA VAL A 18 6.71 0.86 -5.15
C VAL A 18 7.76 1.86 -5.67
N ILE A 19 9.02 1.71 -5.29
CA ILE A 19 10.13 2.51 -5.83
C ILE A 19 10.25 2.32 -7.35
N ALA A 20 10.13 1.09 -7.84
CA ALA A 20 10.14 0.83 -9.28
C ALA A 20 8.95 1.48 -10.00
N LEU A 21 7.75 1.41 -9.42
CA LEU A 21 6.55 2.07 -9.95
C LEU A 21 6.72 3.60 -10.00
N HIS A 22 7.32 4.20 -8.97
CA HIS A 22 7.67 5.62 -8.97
C HIS A 22 8.59 6.00 -10.13
N ARG A 23 9.65 5.20 -10.35
CA ARG A 23 10.56 5.39 -11.48
C ARG A 23 9.83 5.24 -12.82
N ALA A 24 8.88 4.31 -12.92
CA ALA A 24 8.07 4.12 -14.12
C ALA A 24 7.17 5.33 -14.40
N GLY A 25 6.51 5.89 -13.38
CA GLY A 25 5.71 7.11 -13.51
C GLY A 25 6.51 8.27 -14.08
N ARG A 26 7.72 8.49 -13.55
CA ARG A 26 8.64 9.53 -14.03
C ARG A 26 9.15 9.28 -15.46
N ALA A 27 9.59 8.07 -15.74
CA ALA A 27 10.21 7.72 -17.03
C ALA A 27 9.18 7.60 -18.17
N GLY A 28 7.97 7.11 -17.86
CA GLY A 28 6.91 6.89 -18.85
C GLY A 28 6.39 8.17 -19.50
N ALA A 29 6.62 9.34 -18.90
CA ALA A 29 6.21 10.63 -19.49
C ALA A 29 6.86 10.90 -20.86
N GLY A 30 8.00 10.27 -21.17
CA GLY A 30 8.71 10.40 -22.45
C GLY A 30 8.55 9.20 -23.39
N VAL A 31 7.62 8.29 -23.10
CA VAL A 31 7.44 7.03 -23.85
C VAL A 31 6.12 7.05 -24.61
N ASP A 32 6.21 6.96 -25.94
CA ASP A 32 5.03 6.95 -26.80
C ASP A 32 4.32 5.59 -26.80
N GLY A 33 3.01 5.61 -27.04
CA GLY A 33 2.20 4.41 -27.27
C GLY A 33 1.88 3.60 -26.01
N LEU A 34 2.13 4.12 -24.82
CA LEU A 34 1.67 3.53 -23.56
C LEU A 34 0.14 3.52 -23.48
N ARG A 35 -0.43 2.53 -22.79
CA ARG A 35 -1.87 2.44 -22.56
C ARG A 35 -2.28 3.20 -21.32
N ILE A 36 -1.42 3.20 -20.29
CA ILE A 36 -1.51 4.11 -19.17
C ILE A 36 -1.36 5.57 -19.65
N GLY A 37 -2.29 6.43 -19.25
CA GLY A 37 -2.28 7.84 -19.66
C GLY A 37 -1.19 8.66 -18.97
N ALA A 38 -0.78 9.77 -19.60
CA ALA A 38 0.22 10.69 -19.04
C ALA A 38 -0.16 11.24 -17.65
N ASP A 39 -1.43 11.58 -17.44
CA ASP A 39 -1.91 12.05 -16.14
C ASP A 39 -1.90 10.94 -15.08
N GLN A 40 -2.12 9.68 -15.48
CA GLN A 40 -2.01 8.53 -14.57
C GLN A 40 -0.55 8.30 -14.18
N LEU A 41 0.38 8.34 -15.13
CA LEU A 41 1.83 8.24 -14.85
C LEU A 41 2.30 9.33 -13.90
N ARG A 42 1.87 10.58 -14.12
CA ARG A 42 2.17 11.71 -13.23
C ARG A 42 1.55 11.54 -11.85
N ALA A 43 0.29 11.08 -11.78
CA ALA A 43 -0.37 10.80 -10.51
C ALA A 43 0.34 9.68 -9.71
N VAL A 44 0.76 8.63 -10.43
CA VAL A 44 1.57 7.54 -9.88
C VAL A 44 2.90 8.06 -9.36
N GLU A 45 3.63 8.87 -10.13
CA GLU A 45 4.90 9.47 -9.70
C GLU A 45 4.75 10.20 -8.36
N PHE A 46 3.80 11.13 -8.26
CA PHE A 46 3.58 11.95 -7.06
C PHE A 46 3.19 11.13 -5.83
N LEU A 47 2.22 10.23 -5.96
CA LEU A 47 1.76 9.47 -4.78
C LEU A 47 2.73 8.37 -4.37
N SER A 48 3.39 7.72 -5.33
CA SER A 48 4.41 6.73 -4.99
C SER A 48 5.60 7.38 -4.28
N GLU A 49 5.99 8.61 -4.63
CA GLU A 49 7.02 9.37 -3.91
C GLU A 49 6.64 9.58 -2.44
N ARG A 50 5.45 10.15 -2.20
CA ARG A 50 4.91 10.32 -0.84
C ARG A 50 4.79 8.98 -0.09
N LEU A 51 4.34 7.93 -0.76
CA LEU A 51 4.19 6.60 -0.16
C LEU A 51 5.55 6.04 0.26
N ILE A 52 6.59 6.18 -0.56
CA ILE A 52 7.96 5.76 -0.25
C ILE A 52 8.46 6.50 0.99
N GLU A 53 8.29 7.82 1.06
CA GLU A 53 8.69 8.63 2.22
C GLU A 53 7.96 8.19 3.50
N THR A 54 6.64 7.99 3.39
CA THR A 54 5.78 7.59 4.51
C THR A 54 6.16 6.21 5.04
N VAL A 55 6.39 5.24 4.14
CA VAL A 55 6.79 3.87 4.49
C VAL A 55 8.20 3.84 5.09
N ALA A 56 9.14 4.63 4.56
CA ALA A 56 10.47 4.76 5.12
C ALA A 56 10.45 5.37 6.54
N ALA A 57 9.65 6.43 6.75
CA ALA A 57 9.46 7.02 8.06
C ALA A 57 8.82 6.03 9.05
N LEU A 58 7.81 5.27 8.62
CA LEU A 58 7.17 4.23 9.42
C LEU A 58 8.18 3.16 9.87
N ARG A 59 9.05 2.70 8.97
CA ARG A 59 10.12 1.74 9.31
C ARG A 59 11.05 2.29 10.39
N LEU A 60 11.47 3.55 10.27
CA LEU A 60 12.33 4.19 11.27
C LEU A 60 11.63 4.29 12.64
N LEU A 61 10.34 4.65 12.66
CA LEU A 61 9.56 4.73 13.89
C LEU A 61 9.44 3.37 14.58
N ILE A 62 9.12 2.31 13.81
CA ILE A 62 9.04 0.94 14.32
C ILE A 62 10.38 0.48 14.91
N LEU A 63 11.48 0.67 14.17
CA LEU A 63 12.81 0.28 14.64
C LEU A 63 13.28 1.09 15.86
N SER A 64 12.74 2.30 16.03
CA SER A 64 13.00 3.17 17.19
C SER A 64 12.06 2.91 18.38
N GLY A 65 11.14 1.93 18.29
CA GLY A 65 10.16 1.63 19.35
C GLY A 65 9.06 2.69 19.49
N LEU A 66 8.80 3.47 18.44
CA LEU A 66 7.80 4.53 18.41
C LEU A 66 6.51 4.05 17.70
N SER A 67 5.83 3.08 18.30
CA SER A 67 4.69 2.39 17.68
C SER A 67 3.45 3.27 17.51
N ALA A 68 3.16 4.16 18.47
CA ALA A 68 2.01 5.07 18.36
C ALA A 68 2.07 5.99 17.12
N PRO A 69 3.15 6.74 16.85
CA PRO A 69 3.25 7.52 15.61
C PRO A 69 3.37 6.63 14.36
N ALA A 70 3.91 5.42 14.46
CA ALA A 70 3.94 4.48 13.33
C ALA A 70 2.52 4.10 12.85
N LEU A 71 1.57 3.90 13.78
CA LEU A 71 0.18 3.56 13.46
C LEU A 71 -0.55 4.69 12.72
N GLN A 72 -0.20 5.95 13.01
CA GLN A 72 -0.73 7.10 12.28
C GLN A 72 -0.29 7.07 10.81
N LEU A 73 1.00 6.77 10.57
CA LEU A 73 1.52 6.63 9.21
C LEU A 73 0.93 5.40 8.50
N ALA A 74 0.68 4.30 9.21
CA ALA A 74 0.08 3.10 8.63
C ALA A 74 -1.30 3.38 8.02
N ARG A 75 -2.09 4.26 8.65
CA ARG A 75 -3.38 4.71 8.09
C ARG A 75 -3.18 5.49 6.79
N SER A 76 -2.24 6.43 6.77
CA SER A 76 -1.91 7.19 5.56
C SER A 76 -1.43 6.27 4.43
N VAL A 77 -0.60 5.27 4.75
CA VAL A 77 -0.19 4.24 3.77
C VAL A 77 -1.39 3.51 3.20
N SER A 78 -2.35 3.09 4.02
CA SER A 78 -3.56 2.40 3.53
C SER A 78 -4.38 3.27 2.58
N GLU A 79 -4.57 4.55 2.91
CA GLU A 79 -5.31 5.50 2.06
C GLU A 79 -4.56 5.79 0.75
N ASP A 80 -3.23 5.96 0.81
CA ASP A 80 -2.38 6.20 -0.37
C ASP A 80 -2.38 4.98 -1.30
N VAL A 81 -2.39 3.75 -0.76
CA VAL A 81 -2.55 2.52 -1.55
C VAL A 81 -3.89 2.48 -2.27
N ASP A 82 -5.00 2.75 -1.57
CA ASP A 82 -6.33 2.78 -2.20
C ASP A 82 -6.38 3.82 -3.32
N MET A 83 -5.78 4.99 -3.07
CA MET A 83 -5.77 6.08 -4.03
C MET A 83 -4.93 5.74 -5.26
N LEU A 84 -3.72 5.20 -5.10
CA LEU A 84 -2.88 4.77 -6.23
C LEU A 84 -3.62 3.78 -7.13
N LEU A 85 -4.26 2.77 -6.54
CA LEU A 85 -5.05 1.79 -7.28
C LEU A 85 -6.26 2.43 -7.97
N ALA A 86 -6.95 3.36 -7.31
CA ALA A 86 -8.07 4.09 -7.91
C ALA A 86 -7.64 4.94 -9.11
N LEU A 87 -6.46 5.57 -9.06
CA LEU A 87 -5.92 6.40 -10.13
C LEU A 87 -5.43 5.56 -11.32
N LEU A 88 -4.85 4.39 -11.06
CA LEU A 88 -4.55 3.39 -12.10
C LEU A 88 -5.83 2.90 -12.78
N LEU A 89 -6.90 2.71 -12.01
CA LEU A 89 -8.18 2.21 -12.51
C LEU A 89 -9.03 3.26 -13.27
N ARG A 90 -8.89 4.55 -12.93
CA ARG A 90 -9.76 5.62 -13.45
C ARG A 90 -8.93 6.79 -14.01
N PRO A 91 -8.70 6.85 -15.34
CA PRO A 91 -7.93 7.93 -15.96
C PRO A 91 -8.47 9.33 -15.67
N ARG A 92 -9.81 9.51 -15.65
CA ARG A 92 -10.43 10.80 -15.31
C ARG A 92 -10.16 11.24 -13.87
N LEU A 93 -10.06 10.28 -12.94
CA LEU A 93 -9.73 10.59 -11.55
C LEU A 93 -8.27 11.06 -11.43
N ALA A 94 -7.36 10.43 -12.18
CA ALA A 94 -5.97 10.87 -12.27
C ALA A 94 -5.85 12.27 -12.85
N GLN A 95 -6.56 12.56 -13.93
CA GLN A 95 -6.62 13.90 -14.50
C GLN A 95 -7.09 14.95 -13.47
N GLN A 96 -8.15 14.66 -12.72
CA GLN A 96 -8.64 15.55 -11.67
C GLN A 96 -7.62 15.77 -10.56
N PHE A 97 -6.93 14.71 -10.12
CA PHE A 97 -5.88 14.80 -9.11
C PHE A 97 -4.72 15.69 -9.58
N VAL A 98 -4.18 15.43 -10.77
CA VAL A 98 -3.06 16.22 -11.31
C VAL A 98 -3.47 17.62 -11.74
N ALA A 99 -4.77 17.93 -11.81
CA ALA A 99 -5.28 19.26 -12.08
C ALA A 99 -5.33 20.16 -10.84
N CYS A 100 -5.28 19.59 -9.62
CA CYS A 100 -5.21 20.38 -8.40
C CYS A 100 -3.95 21.27 -8.39
N ARG A 101 -4.12 22.56 -8.07
CA ARG A 101 -3.06 23.57 -7.97
C ARG A 101 -2.96 24.19 -6.59
N THR A 102 -3.97 24.01 -5.73
CA THR A 102 -4.01 24.55 -4.37
C THR A 102 -4.29 23.47 -3.33
N ALA A 103 -3.95 23.77 -2.06
CA ALA A 103 -4.25 22.88 -0.94
C ALA A 103 -5.76 22.67 -0.76
N ASP A 104 -6.58 23.70 -0.98
CA ASP A 104 -8.04 23.60 -0.87
C ASP A 104 -8.63 22.69 -1.94
N GLU A 105 -8.16 22.80 -3.19
CA GLU A 105 -8.56 21.90 -4.27
C GLU A 105 -8.16 20.45 -3.99
N ALA A 106 -6.94 20.23 -3.46
CA ALA A 106 -6.48 18.90 -3.08
C ALA A 106 -7.31 18.31 -1.93
N ASN A 107 -7.62 19.12 -0.90
CA ASN A 107 -8.47 18.72 0.22
C ASN A 107 -9.89 18.37 -0.25
N ASP A 108 -10.46 19.17 -1.16
CA ASP A 108 -11.76 18.92 -1.74
C ASP A 108 -11.77 17.67 -2.62
N PHE A 109 -10.74 17.46 -3.43
CA PHE A 109 -10.54 16.21 -4.17
C PHE A 109 -10.53 15.01 -3.21
N TRP A 110 -9.73 15.09 -2.14
CA TRP A 110 -9.62 14.01 -1.14
C TRP A 110 -10.96 13.71 -0.50
N ARG A 111 -11.67 14.75 -0.07
CA ARG A 111 -12.99 14.67 0.55
C ARG A 111 -14.10 14.24 -0.41
N ARG A 112 -13.91 14.31 -1.73
CA ARG A 112 -14.90 13.87 -2.72
C ARG A 112 -14.65 12.46 -3.23
N HIS A 113 -13.40 12.03 -3.28
CA HIS A 113 -13.04 10.80 -3.98
C HIS A 113 -12.35 9.75 -3.11
N ILE A 114 -11.67 10.17 -2.05
CA ILE A 114 -10.80 9.28 -1.26
C ILE A 114 -11.42 8.98 0.11
N SER A 115 -11.78 10.01 0.88
CA SER A 115 -12.23 9.86 2.27
C SER A 115 -13.44 8.95 2.42
N GLY A 116 -13.55 8.29 3.57
CA GLY A 116 -14.68 7.41 3.90
C GLY A 116 -14.70 6.12 3.09
N GLY A 117 -13.53 5.60 2.74
CA GLY A 117 -13.38 4.33 2.01
C GLY A 117 -13.90 4.34 0.57
N ARG A 118 -14.08 5.52 -0.05
CA ARG A 118 -14.57 5.60 -1.44
C ARG A 118 -13.59 5.04 -2.45
N ALA A 119 -12.30 5.35 -2.30
CA ALA A 119 -11.26 4.79 -3.16
C ALA A 119 -11.22 3.26 -3.04
N PHE A 120 -11.30 2.73 -1.81
CA PHE A 120 -11.41 1.29 -1.58
C PHE A 120 -12.63 0.67 -2.26
N ARG A 121 -13.83 1.23 -2.08
CA ARG A 121 -15.05 0.69 -2.70
C ARG A 121 -14.96 0.62 -4.22
N LEU A 122 -14.37 1.64 -4.85
CA LEU A 122 -14.11 1.65 -6.29
C LEU A 122 -13.20 0.49 -6.71
N VAL A 123 -12.13 0.24 -5.95
CA VAL A 123 -11.18 -0.86 -6.21
C VAL A 123 -11.86 -2.22 -5.97
N ALA A 124 -12.56 -2.38 -4.86
CA ALA A 124 -13.28 -3.60 -4.49
C ALA A 124 -14.34 -3.98 -5.52
N GLU A 125 -15.11 -3.01 -6.04
CA GLU A 125 -16.08 -3.24 -7.13
C GLU A 125 -15.39 -3.80 -8.39
N LYS A 126 -14.22 -3.27 -8.73
CA LYS A 126 -13.45 -3.78 -9.87
C LYS A 126 -12.89 -5.18 -9.61
N LEU A 127 -12.38 -5.46 -8.41
CA LEU A 127 -11.91 -6.79 -8.01
C LEU A 127 -13.06 -7.82 -8.06
N TYR A 128 -14.25 -7.43 -7.59
CA TYR A 128 -15.44 -8.28 -7.68
C TYR A 128 -15.78 -8.61 -9.14
N SER A 129 -15.70 -7.64 -10.06
CA SER A 129 -15.96 -7.86 -11.49
C SER A 129 -15.01 -8.86 -12.17
N ILE A 130 -13.86 -9.16 -11.56
CA ILE A 130 -12.89 -10.16 -12.04
C ILE A 130 -12.89 -11.44 -11.19
N GLY A 131 -13.91 -11.64 -10.35
CA GLY A 131 -14.13 -12.85 -9.56
C GLY A 131 -13.44 -12.87 -8.19
N LEU A 132 -12.94 -11.73 -7.70
CA LEU A 132 -12.33 -11.60 -6.38
C LEU A 132 -13.26 -10.84 -5.45
N ASP A 133 -13.99 -11.53 -4.57
CA ASP A 133 -14.88 -10.88 -3.60
C ASP A 133 -14.10 -10.26 -2.44
N HIS A 134 -13.83 -8.96 -2.57
CA HIS A 134 -13.22 -8.10 -1.55
C HIS A 134 -14.19 -6.98 -1.14
N SER A 135 -15.50 -7.22 -1.28
CA SER A 135 -16.55 -6.29 -0.85
C SER A 135 -16.50 -6.04 0.66
N ASP A 136 -17.17 -4.99 1.15
CA ASP A 136 -17.22 -4.68 2.59
C ASP A 136 -17.83 -5.82 3.44
N GLU A 137 -18.64 -6.68 2.82
CA GLU A 137 -19.31 -7.83 3.44
C GLU A 137 -18.47 -9.12 3.41
N SER A 138 -17.46 -9.17 2.54
CA SER A 138 -16.50 -10.28 2.46
C SER A 138 -15.71 -10.46 3.76
N GLU A 139 -15.12 -11.63 3.96
CA GLU A 139 -14.18 -11.89 5.07
C GLU A 139 -13.03 -10.87 5.08
N TYR A 140 -12.50 -10.58 3.89
CA TYR A 140 -11.47 -9.57 3.70
C TYR A 140 -11.94 -8.16 4.09
N GLY A 141 -13.13 -7.75 3.65
CA GLY A 141 -13.71 -6.45 3.96
C GLY A 141 -13.97 -6.25 5.46
N ARG A 142 -14.34 -7.33 6.17
CA ARG A 142 -14.47 -7.34 7.63
C ARG A 142 -13.11 -7.20 8.31
N TRP A 143 -12.13 -8.02 7.94
CA TRP A 143 -10.76 -7.95 8.47
C TRP A 143 -10.18 -6.53 8.31
N ARG A 144 -10.31 -5.94 7.12
CA ARG A 144 -9.82 -4.59 6.84
C ARG A 144 -10.47 -3.54 7.73
N ARG A 145 -11.79 -3.63 7.96
CA ARG A 145 -12.50 -2.73 8.87
C ARG A 145 -12.00 -2.88 10.30
N GLU A 146 -11.82 -4.11 10.77
CA GLU A 146 -11.31 -4.40 12.12
C GLU A 146 -9.90 -3.82 12.31
N VAL A 147 -9.00 -3.99 11.33
CA VAL A 147 -7.65 -3.42 11.39
C VAL A 147 -7.68 -1.89 11.33
N LEU A 148 -8.48 -1.27 10.47
CA LEU A 148 -8.62 0.19 10.43
C LEU A 148 -9.21 0.75 11.74
N THR A 149 -10.12 0.03 12.39
CA THR A 149 -10.63 0.39 13.72
C THR A 149 -9.52 0.30 14.77
N LEU A 150 -8.71 -0.75 14.76
CA LEU A 150 -7.56 -0.89 15.66
C LEU A 150 -6.55 0.25 15.45
N LEU A 151 -6.16 0.51 14.21
CA LEU A 151 -5.26 1.62 13.85
C LEU A 151 -5.83 2.97 14.29
N GLY A 152 -7.13 3.21 14.06
CA GLY A 152 -7.82 4.42 14.48
C GLY A 152 -7.88 4.58 16.01
N SER A 153 -8.04 3.48 16.74
CA SER A 153 -8.07 3.49 18.21
C SER A 153 -6.73 3.86 18.84
N ALA A 154 -5.60 3.62 18.15
CA ALA A 154 -4.28 4.00 18.60
C ALA A 154 -3.96 5.49 18.44
N VAL A 155 -4.69 6.19 17.56
CA VAL A 155 -4.56 7.64 17.33
C VAL A 155 -5.26 8.44 18.42
N HIS A 156 -6.38 7.94 18.93
CA HIS A 156 -7.03 8.52 20.10
C HIS A 156 -6.25 8.03 21.32
N SER A 157 -5.69 8.94 22.11
CA SER A 157 -4.96 8.62 23.34
C SER A 157 -5.88 7.93 24.35
N SER A 158 -6.11 6.62 24.16
CA SER A 158 -7.00 5.85 25.00
C SER A 158 -6.23 5.40 26.25
N PRO A 159 -6.81 5.52 27.46
CA PRO A 159 -6.25 4.91 28.67
C PRO A 159 -6.04 3.41 28.52
N LEU A 160 -6.75 2.74 27.60
CA LEU A 160 -6.58 1.32 27.28
C LEU A 160 -5.20 0.99 26.68
N GLY A 161 -4.52 1.97 26.07
CA GLY A 161 -3.14 1.84 25.58
C GLY A 161 -2.06 2.36 26.55
N ARG A 162 -2.47 3.04 27.63
CA ARG A 162 -1.58 3.53 28.71
C ARG A 162 -1.65 2.69 29.99
N GLY A 163 -2.62 1.78 30.09
CA GLY A 163 -2.82 0.88 31.23
C GLY A 163 -1.79 -0.25 31.30
N GLY A 164 -0.53 0.08 31.60
CA GLY A 164 0.32 -0.81 32.39
C GLY A 164 1.10 -1.94 31.70
N ARG A 165 1.34 -1.93 30.38
CA ARG A 165 2.26 -2.90 29.76
C ARG A 165 3.20 -2.22 28.75
N ASP A 166 4.50 -2.42 28.98
CA ASP A 166 5.61 -2.30 28.01
C ASP A 166 6.30 -0.94 27.79
N ALA A 167 6.64 -0.21 28.86
CA ALA A 167 7.64 0.87 28.82
C ALA A 167 9.10 0.38 28.54
N GLY A 168 9.28 -0.76 27.88
CA GLY A 168 10.59 -1.38 27.69
C GLY A 168 10.67 -2.52 26.67
N ARG A 169 9.62 -2.79 25.89
CA ARG A 169 9.73 -3.74 24.76
C ARG A 169 10.16 -2.96 23.53
N SER A 170 11.38 -3.20 23.07
CA SER A 170 11.86 -2.72 21.78
C SER A 170 11.37 -3.65 20.67
N TRP A 171 11.51 -3.21 19.43
CA TRP A 171 11.53 -4.13 18.30
C TRP A 171 12.53 -5.28 18.57
N PRO A 172 12.19 -6.55 18.28
CA PRO A 172 10.96 -7.06 17.68
C PRO A 172 9.92 -7.60 18.68
N GLN A 173 10.00 -7.28 19.98
CA GLN A 173 9.08 -7.80 21.01
C GLN A 173 7.80 -6.95 21.18
N ASP A 174 7.73 -5.80 20.53
CA ASP A 174 6.53 -4.94 20.51
C ASP A 174 5.48 -5.51 19.53
N GLN A 175 4.40 -6.05 20.08
CA GLN A 175 3.30 -6.61 19.29
C GLN A 175 2.60 -5.55 18.42
N VAL A 176 2.46 -4.32 18.93
CA VAL A 176 1.83 -3.23 18.18
C VAL A 176 2.68 -2.86 16.96
N ALA A 177 4.00 -2.86 17.12
CA ALA A 177 4.93 -2.65 16.02
C ALA A 177 4.86 -3.79 14.98
N LEU A 178 4.73 -5.04 15.43
CA LEU A 178 4.57 -6.21 14.55
C LEU A 178 3.27 -6.14 13.76
N ASP A 179 2.14 -5.86 14.42
CA ASP A 179 0.82 -5.76 13.77
C ASP A 179 0.80 -4.60 12.76
N CYS A 180 1.43 -3.47 13.11
CA CYS A 180 1.60 -2.33 12.21
C CYS A 180 2.42 -2.70 10.97
N LEU A 181 3.56 -3.37 11.16
CA LEU A 181 4.40 -3.83 10.05
C LEU A 181 3.65 -4.84 9.17
N GLU A 182 2.97 -5.81 9.76
CA GLU A 182 2.20 -6.83 9.04
C GLU A 182 1.11 -6.16 8.18
N PHE A 183 0.34 -5.24 8.77
CA PHE A 183 -0.69 -4.50 8.04
C PHE A 183 -0.10 -3.73 6.86
N VAL A 184 0.94 -2.93 7.08
CA VAL A 184 1.55 -2.13 6.01
C VAL A 184 2.14 -3.02 4.94
N THR A 185 2.81 -4.10 5.32
CA THR A 185 3.35 -5.09 4.38
C THR A 185 2.23 -5.65 3.50
N HIS A 186 1.11 -6.05 4.10
CA HIS A 186 -0.06 -6.53 3.38
C HIS A 186 -0.59 -5.47 2.40
N ARG A 187 -0.78 -4.22 2.85
CA ARG A 187 -1.25 -3.11 2.02
C ARG A 187 -0.32 -2.83 0.83
N LEU A 188 0.99 -2.91 1.02
CA LEU A 188 1.95 -2.73 -0.06
C LEU A 188 1.91 -3.90 -1.05
N HIS A 189 1.77 -5.14 -0.57
CA HIS A 189 1.61 -6.30 -1.46
C HIS A 189 0.32 -6.23 -2.28
N GLU A 190 -0.78 -5.77 -1.69
CA GLU A 190 -2.03 -5.52 -2.40
C GLU A 190 -1.85 -4.50 -3.52
N LEU A 191 -1.16 -3.38 -3.24
CA LEU A 191 -0.82 -2.42 -4.28
C LEU A 191 -0.09 -3.10 -5.43
N CYS A 192 0.95 -3.88 -5.13
CA CYS A 192 1.76 -4.57 -6.12
C CYS A 192 0.93 -5.52 -6.99
N ALA A 193 0.15 -6.41 -6.36
CA ALA A 193 -0.61 -7.43 -7.07
C ALA A 193 -1.83 -6.86 -7.78
N TRP A 194 -2.61 -6.02 -7.10
CA TRP A 194 -3.85 -5.50 -7.64
C TRP A 194 -3.60 -4.51 -8.77
N ALA A 195 -2.49 -3.77 -8.78
CA ALA A 195 -2.10 -2.96 -9.93
C ALA A 195 -2.06 -3.79 -11.23
N HIS A 196 -1.51 -5.01 -11.17
CA HIS A 196 -1.46 -5.92 -12.32
C HIS A 196 -2.80 -6.61 -12.65
N LEU A 197 -3.72 -6.72 -11.69
CA LEU A 197 -5.05 -7.30 -11.91
C LEU A 197 -6.04 -6.29 -12.47
N LEU A 198 -5.98 -5.05 -11.98
CA LEU A 198 -6.86 -3.96 -12.38
C LEU A 198 -6.52 -3.46 -13.78
N ASP A 199 -5.23 -3.45 -14.14
CA ASP A 199 -4.74 -3.14 -15.47
C ASP A 199 -3.79 -4.25 -15.98
N PRO A 200 -4.32 -5.23 -16.75
CA PRO A 200 -3.50 -6.29 -17.34
C PRO A 200 -2.43 -5.78 -18.30
N SER A 201 -2.55 -4.53 -18.79
CA SER A 201 -1.58 -3.94 -19.69
C SER A 201 -0.42 -3.23 -18.99
N LEU A 202 -0.50 -3.05 -17.67
CA LEU A 202 0.54 -2.41 -16.87
C LEU A 202 1.92 -3.09 -17.07
N ALA A 203 1.98 -4.42 -17.10
CA ALA A 203 3.24 -5.14 -17.29
C ALA A 203 3.89 -4.79 -18.65
N ALA A 204 3.09 -4.76 -19.72
CA ALA A 204 3.57 -4.41 -21.06
C ALA A 204 4.01 -2.95 -21.16
N ASP A 205 3.32 -2.03 -20.46
CA ASP A 205 3.73 -0.63 -20.38
C ASP A 205 5.03 -0.48 -19.57
N LEU A 206 5.20 -1.19 -18.46
CA LEU A 206 6.46 -1.23 -17.69
C LEU A 206 7.62 -1.78 -18.53
N ASP A 207 7.39 -2.84 -19.31
CA ASP A 207 8.38 -3.37 -20.25
C ASP A 207 8.78 -2.33 -21.29
N ARG A 208 7.81 -1.64 -21.90
CA ARG A 208 8.07 -0.56 -22.86
C ARG A 208 8.87 0.58 -22.24
N ILE A 209 8.54 0.98 -21.01
CA ILE A 209 9.26 2.03 -20.28
C ILE A 209 10.71 1.58 -20.02
N SER A 210 10.93 0.31 -19.64
CA SER A 210 12.27 -0.22 -19.41
C SER A 210 13.11 -0.32 -20.69
N ALA A 211 12.46 -0.63 -21.83
CA ALA A 211 13.09 -0.77 -23.13
C ALA A 211 13.34 0.58 -23.82
N ALA A 212 12.51 1.58 -23.52
CA ALA A 212 12.70 2.96 -23.94
C ALA A 212 13.92 3.54 -23.21
N ARG A 213 15.11 3.23 -23.74
CA ARG A 213 16.31 4.03 -23.49
C ARG A 213 15.92 5.46 -23.85
N THR A 214 15.70 6.32 -22.87
CA THR A 214 15.28 7.71 -23.09
C THR A 214 16.29 8.37 -24.03
N VAL A 215 15.96 8.47 -25.32
CA VAL A 215 16.87 9.02 -26.34
C VAL A 215 16.96 10.54 -26.22
N SER A 216 15.94 11.20 -25.65
CA SER A 216 15.98 12.64 -25.38
C SER A 216 15.01 13.00 -24.25
N GLY A 217 15.54 13.20 -23.05
CA GLY A 217 14.83 13.67 -21.86
C GLY A 217 15.81 13.85 -20.69
N PRO A 218 15.54 14.71 -19.69
CA PRO A 218 16.53 15.11 -18.68
C PRO A 218 16.97 13.99 -17.71
N ALA A 219 16.37 12.79 -17.77
CA ALA A 219 16.74 11.66 -16.92
C ALA A 219 17.15 10.46 -17.78
N VAL A 220 18.46 10.32 -18.05
CA VAL A 220 19.02 9.04 -18.50
C VAL A 220 18.79 8.04 -17.36
N LEU A 221 18.02 6.97 -17.63
CA LEU A 221 17.81 5.90 -16.65
C LEU A 221 19.17 5.31 -16.25
N SER A 222 19.46 5.32 -14.94
CA SER A 222 20.64 4.67 -14.43
C SER A 222 20.53 3.15 -14.59
N GLY A 223 21.65 2.43 -14.54
CA GLY A 223 21.62 0.96 -14.53
C GLY A 223 20.82 0.39 -13.34
N ALA A 224 20.67 1.14 -12.24
CA ALA A 224 19.82 0.76 -11.12
C ALA A 224 18.33 0.95 -11.43
N ASP A 225 17.95 2.05 -12.07
CA ASP A 225 16.56 2.30 -12.48
C ASP A 225 16.07 1.25 -13.46
N LEU A 226 16.91 0.85 -14.42
CA LEU A 226 16.59 -0.22 -15.36
C LEU A 226 16.30 -1.53 -14.63
N ARG A 227 17.13 -1.92 -13.64
CA ARG A 227 16.90 -3.14 -12.85
C ARG A 227 15.58 -3.08 -12.07
N LEU A 228 15.25 -1.92 -11.50
CA LEU A 228 13.99 -1.73 -10.79
C LEU A 228 12.78 -1.86 -11.74
N LEU A 229 12.83 -1.22 -12.90
CA LEU A 229 11.77 -1.29 -13.90
C LEU A 229 11.59 -2.73 -14.43
N THR A 230 12.69 -3.42 -14.74
CA THR A 230 12.66 -4.83 -15.13
C THR A 230 12.08 -5.71 -14.03
N TYR A 231 12.43 -5.45 -12.75
CA TYR A 231 11.83 -6.15 -11.63
C TYR A 231 10.32 -5.92 -11.56
N ALA A 232 9.84 -4.67 -11.66
CA ALA A 232 8.40 -4.39 -11.63
C ALA A 232 7.63 -5.05 -12.77
N ALA A 233 8.18 -5.06 -13.98
CA ALA A 233 7.53 -5.67 -15.14
C ALA A 233 7.39 -7.20 -15.01
N HIS A 234 8.40 -7.87 -14.43
CA HIS A 234 8.47 -9.33 -14.38
C HIS A 234 8.12 -9.96 -13.02
N SER A 235 7.80 -9.16 -12.00
CA SER A 235 7.48 -9.67 -10.66
C SER A 235 6.00 -10.02 -10.47
N ARG A 236 5.12 -9.73 -11.44
CA ARG A 236 3.67 -9.96 -11.36
C ARG A 236 3.30 -11.34 -10.80
N ASP A 237 3.82 -12.41 -11.40
CA ASP A 237 3.40 -13.76 -11.04
C ASP A 237 3.92 -14.15 -9.64
N ILE A 238 5.13 -13.72 -9.28
CA ILE A 238 5.69 -13.90 -7.94
C ILE A 238 4.86 -13.16 -6.90
N LEU A 239 4.49 -11.91 -7.17
CA LEU A 239 3.71 -11.07 -6.25
C LEU A 239 2.29 -11.61 -6.05
N LEU A 240 1.65 -12.09 -7.13
CA LEU A 240 0.35 -12.72 -7.06
C LEU A 240 0.38 -14.03 -6.27
N ASP A 241 1.41 -14.85 -6.49
CA ASP A 241 1.59 -16.10 -5.74
C ASP A 241 1.84 -15.80 -4.25
N GLN A 242 2.76 -14.89 -3.93
CA GLN A 242 3.03 -14.45 -2.56
C GLN A 242 1.77 -13.95 -1.86
N MET A 243 0.94 -13.13 -2.54
CA MET A 243 -0.33 -12.69 -1.98
C MET A 243 -1.30 -13.85 -1.69
N ARG A 244 -1.38 -14.84 -2.59
CA ARG A 244 -2.20 -16.04 -2.33
C ARG A 244 -1.73 -16.76 -1.07
N TRP A 245 -0.43 -16.89 -0.87
CA TRP A 245 0.14 -17.52 0.33
C TRP A 245 -0.09 -16.70 1.59
N VAL A 246 0.04 -15.37 1.53
CA VAL A 246 -0.22 -14.47 2.66
C VAL A 246 -1.69 -14.55 3.08
N VAL A 247 -2.62 -14.52 2.12
CA VAL A 247 -4.07 -14.63 2.38
C VAL A 247 -4.45 -16.04 2.86
N ALA A 248 -3.93 -17.10 2.23
CA ALA A 248 -4.20 -18.48 2.64
C ALA A 248 -3.60 -18.82 4.02
N GLY A 249 -2.46 -18.21 4.38
CA GLY A 249 -1.85 -18.34 5.70
C GLY A 249 -2.67 -17.68 6.82
N GLN A 250 -3.50 -16.69 6.49
CA GLN A 250 -4.43 -16.03 7.42
C GLN A 250 -5.75 -16.81 7.62
N ALA A 251 -6.11 -17.73 6.70
CA ALA A 251 -7.30 -18.58 6.80
C ALA A 251 -7.14 -19.77 7.79
N ALA A 252 -5.99 -19.90 8.47
CA ALA A 252 -5.84 -20.80 9.61
C ALA A 252 -6.45 -20.14 10.86
N PRO A 253 -7.39 -20.79 11.58
CA PRO A 253 -8.11 -20.13 12.66
C PRO A 253 -7.16 -19.89 13.84
N ALA A 254 -6.87 -18.63 14.11
CA ALA A 254 -6.30 -18.19 15.38
C ALA A 254 -7.19 -17.12 16.00
N ILE A 255 -8.39 -17.52 16.42
CA ILE A 255 -9.08 -16.82 17.51
C ILE A 255 -8.79 -17.61 18.79
N PRO A 256 -7.83 -17.20 19.65
CA PRO A 256 -8.03 -17.37 21.06
C PRO A 256 -8.96 -16.24 21.51
N ALA A 257 -10.14 -16.62 21.96
CA ALA A 257 -11.11 -15.74 22.58
C ALA A 257 -10.44 -14.79 23.58
N ILE A 258 -10.80 -13.50 23.51
CA ILE A 258 -10.74 -12.63 24.68
C ILE A 258 -11.66 -13.28 25.71
N SER A 259 -11.09 -14.12 26.57
CA SER A 259 -11.77 -14.70 27.72
C SER A 259 -12.16 -13.54 28.63
N ALA A 260 -13.41 -13.08 28.49
CA ALA A 260 -14.09 -12.31 29.50
C ALA A 260 -13.97 -13.10 30.81
N ALA A 261 -13.15 -12.59 31.72
CA ALA A 261 -13.04 -13.11 33.06
C ALA A 261 -14.45 -13.14 33.67
N ARG A 262 -14.86 -14.34 34.08
CA ARG A 262 -16.03 -14.57 34.92
C ARG A 262 -15.98 -13.60 36.10
N VAL A 263 -16.95 -12.70 36.14
CA VAL A 263 -17.56 -12.28 37.40
C VAL A 263 -18.09 -13.56 38.05
N ILE A 264 -17.63 -13.86 39.28
CA ILE A 264 -18.30 -14.56 40.39
C ILE A 264 -17.21 -14.81 41.46
N HIS A 265 -17.06 -13.86 42.40
CA HIS A 265 -17.45 -13.99 43.81
C HIS A 265 -17.13 -12.69 44.55
#